data_AF-A0ABD1BUX5-F1
#
_entry.id   AF-A0ABD1BUX5-F1
#
_cell.length_a   1.000
_cell.length_b   1.000
_cell.length_c   1.000
_cell.angle_alpha   90.00
_cell.angle_beta   90.00
_cell.angle_gamma   90.00
#
_symmetry.space_group_name_H-M   'P 1'
#
loop_
_entity.id
_entity.type
_entity.pdbx_description
1 polymer ?
#
loop_
_entity_poly.entity_id
_entity_poly.type
_entity_poly.pdbx_seq_one_letter_code
_entity_poly.pdbx_strand_id
1 'polypeptide(L)'
;MRLLEELAESPFLISRLSPNSTAKGYGWVDKCHGFLHNTLLVTASLFFVAYLAYEAKKSFSKLSNRRSYIMIAYYGCLWFVSLLNLAWCCLQAWECTPEKEVVWNLLTLFTTSGMLFLEISLVAFLFQGNYASGAEALTRTFLISGLIIALDLLLKAIYLFGFDVPLFINNNENGQKFKWGLWIIHKLLLTGVYGMIFVMYNSRWRERLPARPAFYNYITIMFALYGLYLVSSVLTANGAHFGFWLYGILSVCYHVFYLPLLYITFLADFFQEEDLNLENVYYSEMKDAGFFDSDWE
;
A
#
# COMPACT_ATOMS: atom_id res chain seq x y z
N MET A 1 51.34 23.25 15.58
CA MET A 1 50.37 23.16 14.47
C MET A 1 50.04 21.69 14.12
N ARG A 2 49.78 20.85 15.13
CA ARG A 2 49.36 19.44 14.99
C ARG A 2 48.29 19.06 16.03
N LEU A 3 47.67 20.06 16.66
CA LEU A 3 46.70 19.92 17.75
C LEU A 3 45.31 20.46 17.38
N LEU A 4 45.10 20.80 16.10
CA LEU A 4 43.86 21.36 15.56
C LEU A 4 43.28 20.52 14.41
N GLU A 5 43.90 19.38 14.10
CA GLU A 5 43.46 18.47 13.03
C GLU A 5 42.72 17.23 13.59
N GLU A 6 42.72 17.04 14.92
CA GLU A 6 42.06 15.92 15.61
C GLU A 6 40.62 16.25 16.09
N LEU A 7 40.11 17.46 15.79
CA LEU A 7 38.80 17.95 16.24
C LEU A 7 37.76 18.13 15.13
N ALA A 8 38.05 17.71 13.89
CA ALA A 8 37.14 17.87 12.75
C ALA A 8 36.56 16.55 12.20
N GLU A 9 36.94 15.40 12.76
CA GLU A 9 36.30 14.11 12.48
C GLU A 9 35.47 13.64 13.68
N SER A 10 34.19 14.02 13.70
CA SER A 10 33.04 13.27 14.25
C SER A 10 32.00 14.17 14.93
N PRO A 11 30.76 14.16 14.41
CA PRO A 11 29.60 14.38 15.28
C PRO A 11 28.62 13.20 15.16
N PHE A 12 29.06 11.95 15.11
CA PHE A 12 28.17 10.78 15.24
C PHE A 12 28.90 9.58 15.88
N LEU A 13 29.41 9.76 17.09
CA LEU A 13 29.67 8.63 17.98
C LEU A 13 28.34 8.19 18.61
N ILE A 14 27.59 7.36 17.89
CA ILE A 14 26.61 6.47 18.50
C ILE A 14 27.41 5.40 19.24
N SER A 15 27.46 5.59 20.56
CA SER A 15 27.88 4.70 21.62
C SER A 15 28.14 3.24 21.21
N ARG A 16 29.41 2.83 21.26
CA ARG A 16 29.78 1.45 21.62
C ARG A 16 29.21 1.16 23.01
N LEU A 17 28.07 0.49 23.08
CA LEU A 17 27.60 -0.13 24.31
C LEU A 17 28.20 -1.54 24.44
N SER A 18 28.90 -1.70 25.56
CA SER A 18 29.36 -2.95 26.18
C SER A 18 28.29 -4.05 26.19
N PRO A 19 28.63 -5.33 25.88
CA PRO A 19 27.70 -6.43 25.99
C PRO A 19 27.78 -7.01 27.41
N ASN A 20 27.23 -6.30 28.40
CA ASN A 20 26.99 -6.88 29.72
C ASN A 20 25.95 -6.04 30.48
N SER A 21 24.69 -6.18 30.07
CA SER A 21 23.55 -5.91 30.96
C SER A 21 22.39 -6.80 30.57
N THR A 22 22.09 -7.73 31.47
CA THR A 22 20.87 -8.53 31.55
C THR A 22 19.63 -7.65 31.53
N ALA A 23 19.01 -7.49 30.36
CA ALA A 23 17.63 -7.05 30.22
C ALA A 23 16.86 -8.15 29.47
N LYS A 24 16.09 -8.95 30.21
CA LYS A 24 15.10 -9.87 29.65
C LYS A 24 13.95 -9.04 29.07
N GLY A 25 13.89 -8.94 27.75
CA GLY A 25 12.71 -8.43 27.03
C GLY A 25 13.06 -7.94 25.62
N TYR A 26 12.37 -8.48 24.60
CA TYR A 26 12.36 -8.02 23.18
C TYR A 26 13.52 -8.43 22.25
N GLY A 27 14.05 -9.64 22.38
CA GLY A 27 15.21 -10.13 21.60
C GLY A 27 15.06 -10.27 20.07
N TRP A 28 13.85 -10.14 19.48
CA TRP A 28 13.66 -10.17 18.01
C TRP A 28 13.53 -8.78 17.37
N VAL A 29 13.07 -7.79 18.14
CA VAL A 29 12.65 -6.48 17.60
C VAL A 29 13.86 -5.61 17.28
N ASP A 30 14.98 -5.79 17.99
CA ASP A 30 16.20 -4.98 17.84
C ASP A 30 17.19 -5.46 16.78
N LYS A 31 17.19 -6.75 16.40
CA LYS A 31 18.34 -7.36 15.72
C LYS A 31 18.41 -7.19 14.20
N CYS A 32 17.30 -6.93 13.51
CA CYS A 32 17.25 -6.98 12.03
C CYS A 32 17.21 -5.57 11.39
N HIS A 33 16.18 -4.79 11.69
CA HIS A 33 15.97 -3.44 11.12
C HIS A 33 15.91 -2.31 12.17
N GLY A 34 16.12 -2.65 13.45
CA GLY A 34 16.07 -1.74 14.61
C GLY A 34 14.68 -1.65 15.26
N PHE A 35 14.64 -1.38 16.58
CA PHE A 35 13.39 -1.39 17.35
C PHE A 35 12.33 -0.42 16.83
N LEU A 36 12.71 0.85 16.61
CA LEU A 36 11.77 1.90 16.18
C LEU A 36 11.10 1.58 14.84
N HIS A 37 11.85 0.98 13.90
CA HIS A 37 11.32 0.58 12.59
C HIS A 37 10.21 -0.45 12.76
N ASN A 38 10.51 -1.54 13.48
CA ASN A 38 9.59 -2.64 13.70
C ASN A 38 8.36 -2.23 14.50
N THR A 39 8.57 -1.45 15.58
CA THR A 39 7.47 -0.98 16.42
C THR A 39 6.53 -0.07 15.63
N LEU A 40 7.05 0.94 14.90
CA LEU A 40 6.20 1.85 14.12
C LEU A 40 5.32 1.09 13.11
N LEU A 41 5.92 0.14 12.41
CA LEU A 41 5.31 -0.60 11.32
C LEU A 41 4.24 -1.60 11.82
N VAL A 42 4.51 -2.30 12.92
CA VAL A 42 3.52 -3.17 13.59
C VAL A 42 2.41 -2.34 14.22
N THR A 43 2.73 -1.25 14.91
CA THR A 43 1.73 -0.41 15.57
C THR A 43 0.77 0.20 14.55
N ALA A 44 1.27 0.76 13.44
CA ALA A 44 0.43 1.38 12.44
C ALA A 44 -0.46 0.36 11.69
N SER A 45 0.07 -0.81 11.33
CA SER A 45 -0.72 -1.89 10.71
C SER A 45 -1.79 -2.43 11.67
N LEU A 46 -1.46 -2.59 12.96
CA LEU A 46 -2.41 -3.02 13.99
C LEU A 46 -3.53 -1.99 14.17
N PHE A 47 -3.21 -0.70 14.24
CA PHE A 47 -4.21 0.37 14.33
C PHE A 47 -5.18 0.34 13.15
N PHE A 48 -4.68 0.14 11.94
CA PHE A 48 -5.54 0.07 10.75
C PHE A 48 -6.45 -1.17 10.77
N VAL A 49 -5.94 -2.34 11.13
CA VAL A 49 -6.76 -3.56 11.27
C VAL A 49 -7.80 -3.41 12.38
N ALA A 50 -7.43 -2.82 13.52
CA ALA A 50 -8.35 -2.55 14.61
C ALA A 50 -9.46 -1.57 14.20
N TYR A 51 -9.10 -0.54 13.43
CA TYR A 51 -10.05 0.40 12.86
C TYR A 51 -11.03 -0.29 11.89
N LEU A 52 -10.52 -1.13 10.97
CA LEU A 52 -11.38 -1.95 10.11
C LEU A 52 -12.31 -2.85 10.94
N ALA A 53 -11.81 -3.46 12.02
CA ALA A 53 -12.60 -4.32 12.90
C ALA A 53 -13.73 -3.55 13.60
N TYR A 54 -13.45 -2.33 14.05
CA TYR A 54 -14.43 -1.45 14.66
C TYR A 54 -15.55 -1.08 13.67
N GLU A 55 -15.18 -0.66 12.45
CA GLU A 55 -16.12 -0.32 11.38
C GLU A 55 -16.77 -1.55 10.73
N ALA A 56 -16.31 -2.78 11.01
CA ALA A 56 -16.78 -3.99 10.35
C ALA A 56 -18.28 -4.20 10.54
N LYS A 57 -18.82 -4.03 11.75
CA LYS A 57 -20.24 -4.26 12.00
C LYS A 57 -21.13 -3.32 11.18
N LYS A 58 -20.77 -2.03 11.14
CA LYS A 58 -21.48 -1.02 10.34
C LYS A 58 -21.34 -1.33 8.84
N SER A 59 -20.12 -1.63 8.40
CA SER A 59 -19.79 -1.90 7.00
C SER A 59 -20.49 -3.17 6.46
N PHE A 60 -20.50 -4.27 7.22
CA PHE A 60 -21.14 -5.53 6.81
C PHE A 60 -22.66 -5.42 6.72
N SER A 61 -23.30 -4.72 7.67
CA SER A 61 -24.74 -4.49 7.63
C SER A 61 -25.14 -3.70 6.38
N LYS A 62 -24.40 -2.63 6.06
CA LYS A 62 -24.59 -1.82 4.84
C LYS A 62 -24.35 -2.61 3.55
N LEU A 63 -23.24 -3.35 3.48
CA LEU A 63 -22.88 -4.17 2.32
C LEU A 63 -23.90 -5.29 2.05
N SER A 64 -24.42 -5.93 3.11
CA SER A 64 -25.42 -7.01 3.01
C SER A 64 -26.77 -6.51 2.48
N ASN A 65 -27.26 -5.37 2.99
CA ASN A 65 -28.53 -4.78 2.56
C ASN A 65 -28.52 -4.37 1.10
N ARG A 66 -27.37 -3.91 0.58
CA ARG A 66 -27.24 -3.37 -0.77
C ARG A 66 -27.02 -4.43 -1.87
N ARG A 67 -26.75 -5.69 -1.52
CA ARG A 67 -26.47 -6.82 -2.46
C ARG A 67 -25.41 -6.51 -3.55
N SER A 68 -24.48 -5.58 -3.29
CA SER A 68 -23.36 -5.33 -4.21
C SER A 68 -22.25 -6.35 -3.93
N TYR A 69 -22.34 -7.51 -4.59
CA TYR A 69 -21.39 -8.62 -4.47
C TYR A 69 -19.93 -8.20 -4.65
N ILE A 70 -19.70 -7.12 -5.40
CA ILE A 70 -18.38 -6.68 -5.80
C ILE A 70 -17.75 -5.76 -4.75
N MET A 71 -18.52 -4.86 -4.15
CA MET A 71 -18.02 -4.08 -3.01
C MET A 71 -17.74 -4.99 -1.82
N ILE A 72 -18.53 -6.06 -1.66
CA ILE A 72 -18.23 -7.14 -0.69
C ILE A 72 -16.90 -7.81 -1.02
N ALA A 73 -16.67 -8.20 -2.29
CA ALA A 73 -15.42 -8.80 -2.70
C ALA A 73 -14.22 -7.87 -2.48
N TYR A 74 -14.33 -6.59 -2.85
CA TYR A 74 -13.28 -5.60 -2.66
C TYR A 74 -12.97 -5.36 -1.17
N TYR A 75 -14.00 -5.23 -0.33
CA TYR A 75 -13.83 -5.10 1.11
C TYR A 75 -13.22 -6.36 1.74
N GLY A 76 -13.61 -7.54 1.26
CA GLY A 76 -13.01 -8.82 1.65
C GLY A 76 -11.53 -8.91 1.26
N CYS A 77 -11.17 -8.49 0.04
CA CYS A 77 -9.78 -8.39 -0.40
C CYS A 77 -8.99 -7.39 0.44
N LEU A 78 -9.57 -6.23 0.77
CA LEU A 78 -8.94 -5.25 1.65
C LEU A 78 -8.63 -5.84 3.02
N TRP A 79 -9.60 -6.54 3.63
CA TRP A 79 -9.41 -7.25 4.90
C TRP A 79 -8.29 -8.27 4.83
N PHE A 80 -8.34 -9.12 3.80
CA PHE A 80 -7.36 -10.16 3.59
C PHE A 80 -5.94 -9.60 3.42
N VAL A 81 -5.77 -8.59 2.56
CA VAL A 81 -4.48 -7.93 2.34
C VAL A 81 -4.01 -7.18 3.60
N SER A 82 -4.91 -6.61 4.39
CA SER A 82 -4.56 -5.95 5.65
C SER A 82 -4.04 -6.93 6.69
N LEU A 83 -4.64 -8.13 6.78
CA LEU A 83 -4.15 -9.20 7.65
C LEU A 83 -2.80 -9.75 7.18
N LEU A 84 -2.61 -9.89 5.87
CA LEU A 84 -1.31 -10.26 5.29
C LEU A 84 -0.24 -9.21 5.58
N ASN A 85 -0.59 -7.92 5.43
CA ASN A 85 0.31 -6.82 5.74
C ASN A 85 0.68 -6.82 7.22
N LEU A 86 -0.28 -7.03 8.13
CA LEU A 86 0.00 -7.20 9.56
C LEU A 86 0.91 -8.41 9.83
N ALA A 87 0.67 -9.55 9.16
CA ALA A 87 1.54 -10.71 9.28
C ALA A 87 2.97 -10.41 8.79
N TRP A 88 3.10 -9.74 7.65
CA TRP A 88 4.38 -9.27 7.11
C TRP A 88 5.11 -8.34 8.10
N CYS A 89 4.37 -7.42 8.72
CA CYS A 89 4.86 -6.51 9.76
C CYS A 89 5.37 -7.26 11.00
N CYS A 90 4.59 -8.19 11.53
CA CYS A 90 4.93 -8.96 12.74
C CYS A 90 6.11 -9.92 12.52
N LEU A 91 6.26 -10.42 11.29
CA LEU A 91 7.22 -11.48 10.94
C LEU A 91 8.50 -10.94 10.30
N GLN A 92 8.77 -9.64 10.36
CA GLN A 92 10.02 -9.06 9.83
C GLN A 92 11.31 -9.76 10.34
N ALA A 93 11.30 -10.30 11.55
CA ALA A 93 12.44 -11.05 12.09
C ALA A 93 12.80 -12.31 11.28
N TRP A 94 11.86 -12.85 10.49
CA TRP A 94 12.11 -14.01 9.64
C TRP A 94 12.98 -13.70 8.42
N GLU A 95 13.07 -12.42 8.02
CA GLU A 95 14.01 -11.99 6.97
C GLU A 95 15.47 -12.27 7.36
N CYS A 96 15.80 -12.09 8.63
CA CYS A 96 17.15 -12.28 9.18
C CYS A 96 17.43 -13.72 9.64
N THR A 97 16.49 -14.66 9.45
CA THR A 97 16.63 -16.05 9.90
C THR A 97 16.80 -16.99 8.69
N PRO A 98 17.99 -17.56 8.46
CA PRO A 98 18.30 -18.30 7.23
C PRO A 98 17.44 -19.55 7.00
N GLU A 99 16.85 -20.13 8.05
CA GLU A 99 15.95 -21.29 7.92
C GLU A 99 14.52 -20.93 7.48
N LYS A 100 14.15 -19.64 7.45
CA LYS A 100 12.78 -19.17 7.17
C LYS A 100 12.64 -18.37 5.88
N GLU A 101 13.68 -18.35 5.05
CA GLU A 101 13.76 -17.58 3.81
C GLU A 101 12.61 -17.88 2.84
N VAL A 102 12.27 -19.15 2.64
CA VAL A 102 11.17 -19.56 1.75
C VAL A 102 9.83 -19.00 2.21
N VAL A 103 9.55 -19.08 3.51
CA VAL A 103 8.28 -18.61 4.10
C VAL A 103 8.20 -17.09 4.05
N TRP A 104 9.31 -16.41 4.33
CA TRP A 104 9.41 -14.95 4.22
C TRP A 104 9.20 -14.45 2.79
N ASN A 105 9.83 -15.13 1.81
CA ASN A 105 9.69 -14.82 0.40
C ASN A 105 8.24 -15.03 -0.09
N LEU A 106 7.58 -16.11 0.32
CA LEU A 106 6.16 -16.35 0.01
C LEU A 106 5.26 -15.28 0.62
N LEU A 107 5.46 -14.95 1.90
CA LEU A 107 4.67 -13.94 2.61
C LEU A 107 4.82 -12.57 1.95
N THR A 108 6.06 -12.17 1.63
CA THR A 108 6.36 -10.89 0.98
C THR A 108 5.79 -10.84 -0.43
N LEU A 109 5.96 -11.91 -1.21
CA LEU A 109 5.42 -12.01 -2.56
C LEU A 109 3.90 -11.82 -2.55
N PHE A 110 3.20 -12.56 -1.69
CA PHE A 110 1.75 -12.56 -1.65
C PHE A 110 1.18 -11.24 -1.10
N THR A 111 1.84 -10.66 -0.09
CA THR A 111 1.44 -9.36 0.48
C THR A 111 1.61 -8.23 -0.55
N THR A 112 2.77 -8.18 -1.22
CA THR A 112 3.05 -7.14 -2.24
C THR A 112 2.15 -7.29 -3.47
N SER A 113 1.88 -8.52 -3.93
CA SER A 113 0.93 -8.77 -5.02
C SER A 113 -0.51 -8.40 -4.63
N GLY A 114 -0.91 -8.68 -3.39
CA GLY A 114 -2.24 -8.35 -2.89
C GLY A 114 -2.48 -6.84 -2.82
N MET A 115 -1.50 -6.08 -2.34
CA MET A 115 -1.57 -4.62 -2.33
C MET A 115 -1.67 -4.05 -3.74
N LEU A 116 -0.83 -4.53 -4.67
CA LEU A 116 -0.82 -4.10 -6.08
C LEU A 116 -2.11 -4.50 -6.81
N PHE A 117 -2.71 -5.64 -6.48
CA PHE A 117 -4.01 -6.05 -6.98
C PHE A 117 -5.12 -5.07 -6.58
N LEU A 118 -5.18 -4.68 -5.30
CA LEU A 118 -6.13 -3.66 -4.83
C LEU A 118 -5.91 -2.32 -5.52
N GLU A 119 -4.66 -2.02 -5.88
CA GLU A 119 -4.28 -0.78 -6.57
C GLU A 119 -4.82 -0.74 -8.00
N ILE A 120 -4.46 -1.75 -8.79
CA ILE A 120 -4.77 -1.78 -10.23
C ILE A 120 -6.26 -1.99 -10.45
N SER A 121 -6.91 -2.87 -9.66
CA SER A 121 -8.36 -3.10 -9.76
C SER A 121 -9.15 -1.81 -9.54
N LEU A 122 -8.71 -1.01 -8.57
CA LEU A 122 -9.33 0.26 -8.20
C LEU A 122 -9.12 1.34 -9.25
N VAL A 123 -7.88 1.56 -9.68
CA VAL A 123 -7.56 2.54 -10.73
C VAL A 123 -8.30 2.18 -12.02
N ALA A 124 -8.34 0.88 -12.38
CA ALA A 124 -9.07 0.42 -13.55
C ALA A 124 -10.59 0.64 -13.44
N PHE A 125 -11.18 0.38 -12.27
CA PHE A 125 -12.60 0.65 -12.02
C PHE A 125 -12.93 2.14 -12.17
N LEU A 126 -12.11 3.01 -11.57
CA LEU A 126 -12.34 4.46 -11.60
C LEU A 126 -12.16 5.04 -13.00
N PHE A 127 -11.27 4.46 -13.80
CA PHE A 127 -11.05 4.88 -15.19
C PHE A 127 -12.21 4.50 -16.11
N GLN A 128 -13.00 3.49 -15.75
CA GLN A 128 -14.10 3.00 -16.60
C GLN A 128 -15.29 3.96 -16.63
N GLY A 129 -15.42 4.83 -15.62
CA GLY A 129 -16.47 5.85 -15.55
C GLY A 129 -17.89 5.29 -15.55
N ASN A 130 -18.87 6.19 -15.49
CA ASN A 130 -20.31 5.90 -15.34
C ASN A 130 -20.98 5.16 -16.54
N TYR A 131 -20.20 4.57 -17.46
CA TYR A 131 -20.66 4.10 -18.77
C TYR A 131 -21.11 2.63 -18.82
N ALA A 132 -20.99 1.89 -17.72
CA ALA A 132 -21.44 0.50 -17.63
C ALA A 132 -22.25 0.31 -16.34
N SER A 133 -23.16 -0.68 -16.33
CA SER A 133 -23.76 -1.13 -15.07
C SER A 133 -22.60 -1.39 -14.11
N GLY A 134 -22.54 -0.64 -13.00
CA GLY A 134 -21.33 -0.57 -12.18
C GLY A 134 -20.85 -1.94 -11.69
N ALA A 135 -21.76 -2.91 -11.67
CA ALA A 135 -21.44 -4.29 -11.37
C ALA A 135 -20.66 -5.02 -12.48
N GLU A 136 -21.14 -4.99 -13.72
CA GLU A 136 -20.53 -5.75 -14.81
C GLU A 136 -19.18 -5.16 -15.26
N ALA A 137 -19.05 -3.83 -15.18
CA ALA A 137 -17.77 -3.15 -15.42
C ALA A 137 -16.72 -3.55 -14.38
N LEU A 138 -17.10 -3.52 -13.09
CA LEU A 138 -16.19 -3.79 -11.98
C LEU A 138 -15.78 -5.27 -11.93
N THR A 139 -16.69 -6.23 -12.20
CA THR A 139 -16.28 -7.65 -12.28
C THR A 139 -15.26 -7.87 -13.40
N ARG A 140 -15.47 -7.23 -14.55
CA ARG A 140 -14.55 -7.34 -15.68
C ARG A 140 -13.19 -6.72 -15.37
N THR A 141 -13.13 -5.53 -14.77
CA THR A 141 -11.85 -4.92 -14.38
C THR A 141 -11.15 -5.72 -13.30
N PHE A 142 -11.88 -6.20 -12.28
CA PHE A 142 -11.36 -7.03 -11.21
C PHE A 142 -10.76 -8.35 -11.75
N LEU A 143 -11.42 -8.97 -12.73
CA LEU A 143 -10.94 -10.18 -13.40
C LEU A 143 -9.68 -9.88 -14.23
N ILE A 144 -9.70 -8.83 -15.05
CA ILE A 144 -8.55 -8.43 -15.87
C ILE A 144 -7.35 -8.07 -14.99
N SER A 145 -7.54 -7.26 -13.95
CA SER A 145 -6.48 -6.92 -13.01
C SER A 145 -5.99 -8.16 -12.27
N GLY A 146 -6.88 -9.07 -11.90
CA GLY A 146 -6.53 -10.34 -11.26
C GLY A 146 -5.63 -11.21 -12.12
N LEU A 147 -5.93 -11.30 -13.42
CA LEU A 147 -5.09 -12.01 -14.38
C LEU A 147 -3.73 -11.35 -14.55
N ILE A 148 -3.68 -10.02 -14.70
CA ILE A 148 -2.41 -9.28 -14.79
C ILE A 148 -1.54 -9.52 -13.55
N ILE A 149 -2.14 -9.49 -12.35
CA ILE A 149 -1.39 -9.72 -11.11
C ILE A 149 -0.99 -11.18 -10.96
N ALA A 150 -1.82 -12.12 -11.39
CA ALA A 150 -1.46 -13.53 -11.39
C ALA A 150 -0.23 -13.79 -12.29
N LEU A 151 -0.15 -13.14 -13.46
CA LEU A 151 1.03 -13.20 -14.32
C LEU A 151 2.25 -12.53 -13.67
N ASP A 152 2.10 -11.37 -13.03
CA ASP A 152 3.19 -10.71 -12.29
C ASP A 152 3.70 -11.56 -11.11
N LEU A 153 2.79 -12.19 -10.37
CA LEU A 153 3.10 -13.11 -9.28
C LEU A 153 3.82 -14.35 -9.80
N LEU A 154 3.33 -14.96 -10.89
CA LEU A 154 3.98 -16.12 -11.51
C LEU A 154 5.38 -15.77 -12.00
N LEU A 155 5.55 -14.61 -12.64
CA LEU A 155 6.86 -14.13 -13.09
C LEU A 155 7.82 -14.01 -11.90
N LYS A 156 7.42 -13.32 -10.84
CA LYS A 156 8.22 -13.15 -9.62
C LYS A 156 8.51 -14.49 -8.94
N ALA A 157 7.55 -15.41 -8.91
CA ALA A 157 7.72 -16.75 -8.36
C ALA A 157 8.75 -17.58 -9.17
N ILE A 158 8.73 -17.50 -10.50
CA ILE A 158 9.73 -18.17 -11.35
C ILE A 158 11.11 -17.59 -11.11
N TYR A 159 11.24 -16.26 -11.01
CA TYR A 159 12.53 -15.63 -10.70
C TYR A 159 13.05 -16.01 -9.31
N LEU A 160 12.16 -16.13 -8.33
CA LEU A 160 12.53 -16.43 -6.95
C LEU A 160 12.84 -17.92 -6.73
N PHE A 161 11.97 -18.82 -7.19
CA PHE A 161 12.11 -20.26 -6.94
C PHE A 161 12.81 -21.02 -8.07
N GLY A 162 12.75 -20.51 -9.30
CA GLY A 162 13.37 -21.16 -10.47
C GLY A 162 14.80 -20.70 -10.71
N PHE A 163 15.07 -19.40 -10.58
CA PHE A 163 16.40 -18.81 -10.80
C PHE A 163 17.16 -18.50 -9.50
N ASP A 164 16.55 -18.78 -8.34
CA ASP A 164 17.13 -18.54 -6.99
C ASP A 164 17.64 -17.10 -6.81
N VAL A 165 16.98 -16.13 -7.46
CA VAL A 165 17.35 -14.72 -7.33
C VAL A 165 16.70 -14.17 -6.05
N PRO A 166 17.47 -13.72 -5.05
CA PRO A 166 16.93 -13.18 -3.81
C PRO A 166 16.29 -11.81 -4.06
N LEU A 167 15.03 -11.80 -4.51
CA LEU A 167 14.27 -10.59 -4.80
C LEU A 167 13.96 -9.77 -3.55
N PHE A 168 13.79 -10.45 -2.40
CA PHE A 168 13.42 -9.83 -1.12
C PHE A 168 14.53 -9.91 -0.07
N ILE A 169 15.49 -10.83 -0.22
CA ILE A 169 16.62 -10.99 0.70
C ILE A 169 17.80 -10.15 0.21
N ASN A 170 18.52 -9.53 1.13
CA ASN A 170 19.59 -8.60 0.83
C ASN A 170 20.96 -9.22 1.13
N ASN A 171 21.44 -10.12 0.28
CA ASN A 171 22.79 -10.67 0.39
C ASN A 171 23.70 -10.23 -0.78
N ASN A 172 24.98 -10.03 -0.46
CA ASN A 172 25.92 -9.23 -1.24
C ASN A 172 26.57 -10.05 -2.38
N GLU A 173 26.66 -9.43 -3.56
CA GLU A 173 27.80 -9.45 -4.51
C GLU A 173 27.47 -9.73 -5.99
N ASN A 174 26.70 -10.75 -6.38
CA ASN A 174 26.48 -11.00 -7.83
C ASN A 174 25.02 -10.93 -8.32
N GLY A 175 24.03 -11.18 -7.46
CA GLY A 175 22.59 -11.12 -7.82
C GLY A 175 21.98 -9.72 -7.88
N GLN A 176 22.70 -8.69 -7.42
CA GLN A 176 22.15 -7.35 -7.22
C GLN A 176 21.77 -6.65 -8.54
N LYS A 177 22.56 -6.80 -9.61
CA LYS A 177 22.29 -6.09 -10.88
C LYS A 177 20.98 -6.55 -11.53
N PHE A 178 20.74 -7.86 -11.59
CA PHE A 178 19.50 -8.40 -12.16
C PHE A 178 18.29 -8.10 -11.27
N LYS A 179 18.44 -8.22 -9.94
CA LYS A 179 17.43 -7.81 -8.96
C LYS A 179 16.99 -6.36 -9.19
N TRP A 180 17.93 -5.42 -9.11
CA TRP A 180 17.63 -4.00 -9.26
C TRP A 180 17.14 -3.65 -10.67
N GLY A 181 17.64 -4.32 -11.71
CA GLY A 181 17.11 -4.17 -13.08
C GLY A 181 15.63 -4.51 -13.18
N LEU A 182 15.20 -5.64 -12.62
CA LEU A 182 13.79 -6.04 -12.60
C LEU A 182 12.93 -5.06 -11.80
N TRP A 183 13.42 -4.62 -10.63
CA TRP A 183 12.73 -3.61 -9.81
C TRP A 183 12.62 -2.27 -10.53
N ILE A 184 13.66 -1.82 -11.24
CA ILE A 184 13.64 -0.59 -12.04
C ILE A 184 12.58 -0.68 -13.13
N ILE A 185 12.53 -1.77 -13.90
CA ILE A 185 11.52 -1.94 -14.97
C ILE A 185 10.11 -1.91 -14.38
N HIS A 186 9.88 -2.64 -13.29
CA HIS A 186 8.57 -2.69 -12.64
C HIS A 186 8.14 -1.32 -12.09
N LYS A 187 9.03 -0.59 -11.40
CA LYS A 187 8.74 0.75 -10.85
C LYS A 187 8.63 1.81 -11.96
N LEU A 188 9.37 1.66 -13.05
CA LEU A 188 9.24 2.52 -14.23
C LEU A 188 7.87 2.36 -14.88
N LEU A 189 7.39 1.13 -15.02
CA LEU A 189 6.05 0.86 -15.56
C LEU A 189 4.97 1.51 -14.70
N LEU A 190 5.01 1.32 -13.38
CA LEU A 190 4.05 1.94 -12.46
C LEU A 190 4.13 3.46 -12.49
N THR A 191 5.33 4.03 -12.41
CA THR A 191 5.54 5.49 -12.51
C THR A 191 5.05 6.04 -13.84
N GLY A 192 5.25 5.31 -14.94
CA GLY A 192 4.77 5.67 -16.26
C GLY A 192 3.24 5.71 -16.33
N VAL A 193 2.55 4.68 -15.80
CA VAL A 193 1.09 4.65 -15.75
C VAL A 193 0.54 5.80 -14.91
N TYR A 194 1.04 6.00 -13.69
CA TYR A 194 0.60 7.11 -12.83
C TYR A 194 0.95 8.48 -13.41
N GLY A 195 2.11 8.61 -14.04
CA GLY A 195 2.55 9.81 -14.73
C GLY A 195 1.65 10.14 -15.91
N MET A 196 1.24 9.14 -16.69
CA MET A 196 0.26 9.32 -17.78
C MET A 196 -1.08 9.83 -17.24
N ILE A 197 -1.60 9.23 -16.15
CA ILE A 197 -2.85 9.68 -15.53
C ILE A 197 -2.73 11.12 -15.00
N PHE A 198 -1.59 11.44 -14.36
CA PHE A 198 -1.30 12.78 -13.87
C PHE A 198 -1.23 13.82 -15.02
N VAL A 199 -0.59 13.48 -16.13
CA VAL A 199 -0.55 14.32 -17.33
C VAL A 199 -1.94 14.47 -17.95
N MET A 200 -2.71 13.38 -18.04
CA MET A 200 -4.09 13.42 -18.54
C MET A 200 -4.94 14.42 -17.75
N TYR A 201 -4.78 14.45 -16.43
CA TYR A 201 -5.47 15.39 -15.56
C TYR A 201 -5.13 16.86 -15.85
N ASN A 202 -3.85 17.18 -16.05
CA ASN A 202 -3.41 18.55 -16.35
C ASN A 202 -3.59 18.95 -17.82
N SER A 203 -4.18 18.07 -18.63
CA SER A 203 -4.40 18.26 -20.05
C SER A 203 -5.88 18.40 -20.39
N ARG A 204 -6.18 18.63 -21.67
CA ARG A 204 -7.56 18.66 -22.19
C ARG A 204 -8.30 17.32 -22.06
N TRP A 205 -7.60 16.24 -21.73
CA TRP A 205 -8.18 14.90 -21.53
C TRP A 205 -8.76 14.68 -20.13
N ARG A 206 -8.78 15.73 -19.28
CA ARG A 206 -9.34 15.69 -17.92
C ARG A 206 -10.79 15.18 -17.88
N GLU A 207 -11.58 15.44 -18.92
CA GLU A 207 -12.99 15.04 -19.01
C GLU A 207 -13.19 13.50 -19.00
N ARG A 208 -12.15 12.72 -19.28
CA ARG A 208 -12.19 11.25 -19.19
C ARG A 208 -11.88 10.72 -17.79
N LEU A 209 -11.38 11.55 -16.88
CA LEU A 209 -11.06 11.16 -15.51
C LEU A 209 -12.24 11.44 -14.57
N PRO A 210 -12.37 10.68 -13.47
CA PRO A 210 -13.42 10.93 -12.50
C PRO A 210 -13.27 12.32 -11.89
N ALA A 211 -14.37 13.07 -11.76
CA ALA A 211 -14.40 14.45 -11.25
C ALA A 211 -14.21 14.55 -9.72
N ARG A 212 -13.57 13.55 -9.09
CA ARG A 212 -13.39 13.48 -7.63
C ARG A 212 -12.03 14.07 -7.21
N PRO A 213 -11.98 15.07 -6.31
CA PRO A 213 -10.71 15.64 -5.86
C PRO A 213 -9.85 14.64 -5.06
N ALA A 214 -10.47 13.72 -4.31
CA ALA A 214 -9.76 12.66 -3.58
C ALA A 214 -8.95 11.74 -4.51
N PHE A 215 -9.49 11.42 -5.69
CA PHE A 215 -8.79 10.62 -6.71
C PHE A 215 -7.54 11.34 -7.21
N TYR A 216 -7.58 12.66 -7.40
CA TYR A 216 -6.42 13.42 -7.83
C TYR A 216 -5.29 13.43 -6.79
N ASN A 217 -5.65 13.62 -5.51
CA ASN A 217 -4.69 13.56 -4.42
C ASN A 217 -4.05 12.16 -4.35
N TYR A 218 -4.85 11.10 -4.51
CA TYR A 218 -4.37 9.72 -4.60
C TYR A 218 -3.33 9.54 -5.71
N ILE A 219 -3.68 9.92 -6.96
CA ILE A 219 -2.80 9.77 -8.12
C ILE A 219 -1.50 10.55 -7.93
N THR A 220 -1.58 11.77 -7.38
CA THR A 220 -0.40 12.62 -7.13
C THR A 220 0.54 11.98 -6.10
N ILE A 221 -0.01 11.47 -4.99
CA ILE A 221 0.77 10.80 -3.95
C ILE A 221 1.42 9.52 -4.49
N MET A 222 0.67 8.69 -5.23
CA MET A 222 1.21 7.45 -5.81
C MET A 222 2.26 7.73 -6.89
N PHE A 223 2.06 8.73 -7.74
CA PHE A 223 3.06 9.14 -8.72
C PHE A 223 4.36 9.59 -8.04
N ALA A 224 4.27 10.42 -6.99
CA ALA A 224 5.43 10.86 -6.22
C ALA A 224 6.13 9.68 -5.53
N LEU A 225 5.37 8.78 -4.90
CA LEU A 225 5.92 7.60 -4.21
C LEU A 225 6.66 6.68 -5.19
N TYR A 226 6.03 6.32 -6.31
CA TYR A 226 6.64 5.44 -7.32
C TYR A 226 7.82 6.11 -8.04
N GLY A 227 7.76 7.42 -8.30
CA GLY A 227 8.87 8.18 -8.84
C GLY A 227 10.09 8.17 -7.89
N LEU A 228 9.86 8.37 -6.59
CA LEU A 228 10.92 8.28 -5.58
C LEU A 228 11.47 6.85 -5.48
N TYR A 229 10.62 5.83 -5.58
CA TYR A 229 11.08 4.43 -5.64
C TYR A 229 11.97 4.17 -6.83
N LEU A 230 11.58 4.65 -8.02
CA LEU A 230 12.37 4.50 -9.24
C LEU A 230 13.75 5.16 -9.09
N VAL A 231 13.79 6.39 -8.57
CA VAL A 231 15.05 7.10 -8.29
C VAL A 231 15.90 6.30 -7.28
N SER A 232 15.30 5.80 -6.22
CA SER A 232 15.98 4.97 -5.21
C SER A 232 16.56 3.69 -5.81
N SER A 233 15.80 2.99 -6.65
CA SER A 233 16.23 1.76 -7.31
C SER A 233 17.38 2.01 -8.31
N VAL A 234 17.33 3.11 -9.07
CA VAL A 234 18.43 3.51 -9.98
C VAL A 234 19.69 3.87 -9.19
N LEU A 235 19.55 4.64 -8.11
CA LEU A 235 20.68 4.98 -7.24
C LEU A 235 21.32 3.73 -6.62
N THR A 236 20.49 2.77 -6.20
CA THR A 236 20.98 1.52 -5.62
C THR A 236 21.66 0.63 -6.66
N ALA A 237 21.14 0.58 -7.89
CA ALA A 237 21.79 -0.14 -9.00
C ALA A 237 23.18 0.44 -9.34
N ASN A 238 23.38 1.75 -9.13
CA ASN A 238 24.67 2.42 -9.28
C ASN A 238 25.60 2.26 -8.06
N GLY A 239 25.19 1.49 -7.04
CA GLY A 239 25.99 1.24 -5.84
C GLY A 239 25.93 2.36 -4.80
N ALA A 240 25.03 3.35 -4.95
CA ALA A 240 24.89 4.40 -3.95
C ALA A 240 24.14 3.90 -2.71
N HIS A 241 24.82 3.86 -1.56
CA HIS A 241 24.23 3.44 -0.28
C HIS A 241 23.00 4.27 0.11
N PHE A 242 22.96 5.55 -0.26
CA PHE A 242 21.79 6.41 -0.08
C PHE A 242 20.53 5.88 -0.77
N GLY A 243 20.67 5.27 -1.95
CA GLY A 243 19.54 4.68 -2.68
C GLY A 243 18.89 3.54 -1.91
N PHE A 244 19.70 2.71 -1.24
CA PHE A 244 19.20 1.59 -0.45
C PHE A 244 18.42 2.07 0.78
N TRP A 245 18.96 3.07 1.48
CA TRP A 245 18.29 3.69 2.62
C TRP A 245 16.95 4.34 2.22
N LEU A 246 16.94 5.10 1.13
CA LEU A 246 15.74 5.77 0.60
C LEU A 246 14.69 4.72 0.20
N TYR A 247 15.09 3.65 -0.49
CA TYR A 247 14.21 2.54 -0.85
C TYR A 247 13.57 1.89 0.38
N GLY A 248 14.35 1.67 1.45
CA GLY A 248 13.85 1.12 2.71
C GLY A 248 12.78 2.00 3.36
N ILE A 249 12.98 3.31 3.43
CA ILE A 249 12.00 4.26 3.98
C ILE A 249 10.72 4.25 3.16
N LEU A 250 10.84 4.31 1.83
CA LEU A 250 9.68 4.28 0.94
C LEU A 250 8.89 2.96 1.10
N SER A 251 9.59 1.83 1.30
CA SER A 251 9.00 0.53 1.61
C SER A 251 8.15 0.58 2.87
N VAL A 252 8.68 1.13 3.96
CA VAL A 252 7.94 1.34 5.22
C VAL A 252 6.72 2.22 4.99
N CYS A 253 6.90 3.37 4.35
CA CYS A 253 5.80 4.30 4.09
C CYS A 253 4.69 3.64 3.27
N TYR A 254 5.03 2.83 2.26
CA TYR A 254 4.05 2.11 1.48
C TYR A 254 3.28 1.10 2.33
N HIS A 255 3.94 0.21 3.08
CA HIS A 255 3.26 -0.80 3.90
C HIS A 255 2.43 -0.18 5.04
N VAL A 256 2.80 1.00 5.53
CA VAL A 256 2.09 1.70 6.60
C VAL A 256 0.90 2.50 6.08
N PHE A 257 1.10 3.32 5.04
CA PHE A 257 0.11 4.34 4.64
C PHE A 257 -0.75 3.94 3.46
N TYR A 258 -0.34 2.97 2.64
CA TYR A 258 -1.06 2.62 1.42
C TYR A 258 -2.50 2.14 1.68
N LEU A 259 -2.68 1.15 2.56
CA LEU A 259 -3.99 0.58 2.85
C LEU A 259 -4.94 1.57 3.54
N PRO A 260 -4.50 2.35 4.56
CA PRO A 260 -5.31 3.44 5.10
C PRO A 260 -5.70 4.49 4.05
N LEU A 261 -4.75 4.89 3.21
CA LEU A 261 -4.99 5.89 2.17
C LEU A 261 -6.05 5.38 1.19
N LEU A 262 -5.92 4.13 0.73
CA LEU A 262 -6.89 3.47 -0.13
C LEU A 262 -8.28 3.43 0.51
N TYR A 263 -8.39 3.03 1.79
CA TYR A 263 -9.67 3.01 2.50
C TYR A 263 -10.32 4.39 2.56
N ILE A 264 -9.58 5.42 2.98
CA ILE A 264 -10.11 6.78 3.14
C ILE A 264 -10.54 7.35 1.78
N THR A 265 -9.73 7.18 0.73
CA THR A 265 -10.01 7.79 -0.57
C THR A 265 -11.19 7.18 -1.32
N PHE A 266 -11.59 5.95 -0.99
CA PHE A 266 -12.59 5.22 -1.78
C PHE A 266 -13.69 4.58 -0.94
N LEU A 267 -13.33 3.87 0.12
CA LEU A 267 -14.29 3.12 0.91
C LEU A 267 -15.05 4.01 1.89
N ALA A 268 -14.38 4.98 2.52
CA ALA A 268 -15.02 5.90 3.45
C ALA A 268 -16.13 6.70 2.76
N ASP A 269 -15.85 7.27 1.59
CA ASP A 269 -16.83 8.01 0.79
C ASP A 269 -18.03 7.14 0.37
N PHE A 270 -17.80 5.87 0.00
CA PHE A 270 -18.88 4.94 -0.34
C PHE A 270 -19.84 4.71 0.83
N PHE A 271 -19.33 4.65 2.07
CA PHE A 271 -20.16 4.51 3.27
C PHE A 271 -20.82 5.83 3.71
N GLN A 272 -20.26 6.99 3.36
CA GLN A 272 -20.79 8.32 3.68
C GLN A 272 -21.85 8.83 2.70
N GLU A 273 -21.66 8.64 1.37
CA GLU A 273 -22.66 8.97 0.35
C GLU A 273 -24.00 8.26 0.63
N GLU A 274 -23.95 7.11 1.32
CA GLU A 274 -25.13 6.35 1.74
C GLU A 274 -25.85 6.95 2.96
N ASP A 275 -25.13 7.49 3.94
CA ASP A 275 -25.76 8.15 5.10
C ASP A 275 -26.56 9.39 4.62
N LEU A 276 -26.03 10.14 3.65
CA LEU A 276 -26.72 11.25 2.99
C LEU A 276 -27.93 10.81 2.15
N ASN A 277 -27.84 9.69 1.43
CA ASN A 277 -28.97 9.18 0.66
C ASN A 277 -30.10 8.66 1.56
N LEU A 278 -29.76 8.00 2.68
CA LEU A 278 -30.75 7.54 3.66
C LEU A 278 -31.48 8.73 4.30
N GLU A 279 -30.74 9.78 4.66
CA GLU A 279 -31.31 11.03 5.17
C GLU A 279 -32.23 11.70 4.13
N ASN A 280 -31.83 11.73 2.86
CA ASN A 280 -32.67 12.29 1.79
C ASN A 280 -33.96 11.49 1.56
N VAL A 281 -33.89 10.16 1.57
CA VAL A 281 -35.08 9.28 1.45
C VAL A 281 -35.99 9.48 2.66
N TYR A 282 -35.43 9.45 3.87
CA TYR A 282 -36.18 9.69 5.10
C TYR A 282 -36.83 11.09 5.12
N TYR A 283 -36.13 12.11 4.66
CA TYR A 283 -36.64 13.46 4.54
C TYR A 283 -37.75 13.55 3.50
N SER A 284 -37.63 12.83 2.38
CA SER A 284 -38.71 12.74 1.39
C SER A 284 -39.94 11.99 1.91
N GLU A 285 -39.75 10.93 2.70
CA GLU A 285 -40.86 10.21 3.34
C GLU A 285 -41.55 11.07 4.41
N MET A 286 -40.80 11.85 5.19
CA MET A 286 -41.35 12.83 6.13
C MET A 286 -42.10 13.95 5.41
N LYS A 287 -41.59 14.41 4.26
CA LYS A 287 -42.27 15.38 3.40
C LYS A 287 -43.59 14.83 2.85
N ASP A 288 -43.59 13.62 2.32
CA ASP A 288 -44.79 12.98 1.78
C ASP A 288 -45.81 12.63 2.89
N ALA A 289 -45.34 12.43 4.13
CA ALA A 289 -46.18 12.27 5.31
C ALA A 289 -46.78 13.59 5.83
N GLY A 290 -46.52 14.73 5.17
CA GLY A 290 -47.05 16.04 5.55
C GLY A 290 -46.41 16.64 6.81
N PHE A 291 -45.27 16.11 7.28
CA PHE A 291 -44.57 16.65 8.46
C PHE A 291 -43.98 18.04 8.22
N PHE A 292 -43.77 18.42 6.96
CA PHE A 292 -43.23 19.72 6.55
C PHE A 292 -44.27 20.67 5.95
N ASP A 293 -45.54 20.25 5.87
CA ASP A 293 -46.67 21.14 5.57
C ASP A 293 -47.03 21.89 6.85
N SER A 294 -46.16 22.80 7.26
CA SER A 294 -46.51 23.84 8.24
C SER A 294 -46.52 25.16 7.51
N ASP A 295 -47.71 25.75 7.48
CA ASP A 295 -48.04 27.07 7.01
C ASP A 295 -46.99 28.10 7.48
N TRP A 296 -46.10 28.52 6.59
CA TRP A 296 -45.36 29.77 6.73
C TRP A 296 -46.07 30.85 5.93
N GLU A 297 -47.22 31.29 6.45
CA GLU A 297 -47.73 32.66 6.21
C GLU A 297 -47.17 33.60 7.28
#